data_AF-A0A6L4YQI1-F1
#
_entry.id   AF-A0A6L4YQI1-F1
#
_cell.length_a   1.000
_cell.length_b   1.000
_cell.length_c   1.000
_cell.angle_alpha   90.00
_cell.angle_beta   90.00
_cell.angle_gamma   90.00
#
_symmetry.space_group_name_H-M   'P 1'
#
loop_
_entity.id
_entity.type
_entity.pdbx_description
1 polymer ?
#
loop_
_entity_poly.entity_id
_entity_poly.type
_entity_poly.pdbx_seq_one_letter_code
_entity_poly.pdbx_strand_id
1 'polypeptide(L)'
;MALLANKTELLLIAAFQTSKPGSNKNYCDNAYDYALEEQRFAIANGRAESLFSHLWAKTLVTGLVATAPFQFLESEQDLVEWLEPMQTAWRKIIEWEQSPQIASNQAEIGAFSSLLGMQVLAPEPVSLLPET
;
A
#
# COMPACT_ATOMS: atom_id res chain seq x y z
N MET A 1 9.44 -25.80 37.55
CA MET A 1 8.82 -25.56 36.24
C MET A 1 8.28 -24.14 36.20
N ALA A 2 9.11 -23.18 35.75
CA ALA A 2 8.64 -21.82 35.52
C ALA A 2 7.92 -21.80 34.17
N LEU A 3 6.61 -21.57 34.19
CA LEU A 3 5.86 -21.18 33.00
C LEU A 3 6.43 -19.84 32.54
N LEU A 4 7.22 -19.86 31.46
CA LEU A 4 7.51 -18.68 30.68
C LEU A 4 6.16 -18.16 30.17
N ALA A 5 5.66 -17.12 30.84
CA ALA A 5 4.54 -16.35 30.36
C ALA A 5 4.96 -15.78 29.01
N ASN A 6 4.47 -16.38 27.92
CA ASN A 6 4.54 -15.80 26.59
C ASN A 6 3.80 -14.47 26.67
N LYS A 7 4.54 -13.38 26.87
CA LYS A 7 4.03 -12.03 26.60
C LYS A 7 3.76 -12.01 25.10
N THR A 8 2.51 -12.23 24.73
CA THR A 8 2.03 -11.79 23.43
C THR A 8 2.23 -10.28 23.42
N GLU A 9 3.33 -9.82 22.82
CA GLU A 9 3.52 -8.38 22.60
C GLU A 9 2.36 -7.91 21.73
N LEU A 10 1.48 -7.12 22.34
CA LEU A 10 0.32 -6.57 21.64
C LEU A 10 0.85 -5.53 20.65
N LEU A 11 0.79 -5.84 19.36
CA LEU A 11 1.02 -4.87 18.30
C LEU A 11 -0.21 -3.96 18.19
N LEU A 12 -0.10 -2.73 18.71
CA LEU A 12 -1.13 -1.72 18.56
C LEU A 12 -0.86 -0.90 17.30
N ILE A 13 -1.88 -0.78 16.44
CA ILE A 13 -1.79 -0.02 15.20
C ILE A 13 -2.90 1.00 15.18
N ALA A 14 -2.50 2.26 15.01
CA ALA A 14 -3.40 3.38 14.85
C ALA A 14 -3.02 4.12 13.57
N ALA A 15 -3.99 4.29 12.69
CA ALA A 15 -3.84 5.09 11.48
C ALA A 15 -4.93 6.17 11.46
N PHE A 16 -4.54 7.37 11.04
CA PHE A 16 -5.45 8.49 10.93
C PHE A 16 -5.08 9.35 9.73
N GLN A 17 -6.06 10.09 9.24
CA GLN A 17 -5.88 11.06 8.18
C GLN A 17 -6.70 12.30 8.51
N THR A 18 -6.06 13.46 8.38
CA THR A 18 -6.68 14.74 8.71
C THR A 18 -6.36 15.79 7.66
N SER A 19 -7.36 16.61 7.34
CA SER A 19 -7.20 17.72 6.40
C SER A 19 -6.79 18.99 7.13
N LYS A 20 -5.86 19.76 6.56
CA LYS A 20 -5.66 21.16 6.99
C LYS A 20 -6.94 21.99 6.79
N PRO A 21 -7.15 23.06 7.58
CA PRO A 21 -8.25 23.99 7.33
C PRO A 21 -8.27 24.51 5.88
N GLY A 22 -9.46 24.58 5.29
CA GLY A 22 -9.64 24.98 3.89
C GLY A 22 -9.44 23.87 2.85
N SER A 23 -9.01 22.67 3.24
CA SER A 23 -8.96 21.50 2.37
C SER A 23 -10.25 20.70 2.46
N ASN A 24 -10.74 20.22 1.31
CA ASN A 24 -11.85 19.29 1.30
C ASN A 24 -11.32 17.87 1.53
N LYS A 25 -11.72 17.27 2.65
CA LYS A 25 -11.32 15.92 3.08
C LYS A 25 -11.64 14.82 2.06
N ASN A 26 -12.58 15.05 1.15
CA ASN A 26 -12.93 14.10 0.09
C ASN A 26 -11.92 14.10 -1.07
N TYR A 27 -10.96 15.03 -1.09
CA TYR A 27 -9.95 15.19 -2.15
C TYR A 27 -8.53 15.03 -1.60
N CYS A 28 -8.30 14.04 -0.75
CA CYS A 28 -6.95 13.69 -0.37
C CYS A 28 -6.39 12.64 -1.33
N ASP A 29 -5.27 12.96 -1.98
CA ASP A 29 -4.62 12.06 -2.95
C ASP A 29 -3.81 10.94 -2.29
N ASN A 30 -3.68 10.99 -0.97
CA ASN A 30 -2.96 10.00 -0.18
C ASN A 30 -3.89 8.89 0.29
N ALA A 31 -3.35 7.69 0.37
CA ALA A 31 -4.02 6.51 0.91
C ALA A 31 -3.08 5.76 1.86
N TYR A 32 -3.65 5.00 2.78
CA TYR A 32 -2.93 4.03 3.60
C TYR A 32 -3.79 2.78 3.75
N ASP A 33 -3.15 1.64 4.00
CA ASP A 33 -3.82 0.38 4.30
C ASP A 33 -2.89 -0.50 5.15
N TYR A 34 -3.46 -1.47 5.86
CA TYR A 34 -2.70 -2.41 6.66
C TYR A 34 -3.41 -3.74 6.86
N ALA A 35 -2.65 -4.82 7.03
CA ALA A 35 -3.15 -6.10 7.52
C ALA A 35 -2.34 -6.57 8.72
N LEU A 36 -3.06 -6.75 9.84
CA LEU A 36 -2.47 -7.06 11.14
C LEU A 36 -1.91 -8.48 11.20
N GLU A 37 -2.60 -9.43 10.59
CA GLU A 37 -2.23 -10.86 10.63
C GLU A 37 -0.90 -11.09 9.90
N GLU A 38 -0.72 -10.46 8.74
CA GLU A 38 0.49 -10.52 7.93
C GLU A 38 1.54 -9.46 8.33
N GLN A 39 1.19 -8.58 9.28
CA GLN A 39 1.99 -7.44 9.73
C GLN A 39 2.49 -6.56 8.58
N ARG A 40 1.59 -6.25 7.63
CA ARG A 40 1.87 -5.45 6.44
C ARG A 40 1.26 -4.06 6.56
N PHE A 41 2.02 -3.07 6.10
CA PHE A 41 1.66 -1.66 6.14
C PHE A 41 1.98 -1.02 4.80
N ALA A 42 1.08 -0.17 4.33
CA ALA A 42 1.30 0.60 3.12
C ALA A 42 0.82 2.04 3.30
N ILE A 43 1.57 2.97 2.74
CA ILE A 43 1.15 4.36 2.54
C ILE A 43 1.53 4.79 1.13
N ALA A 44 0.61 5.47 0.46
CA ALA A 44 0.81 6.02 -0.88
C ALA A 44 0.45 7.49 -0.91
N ASN A 45 1.20 8.25 -1.71
CA ASN A 45 1.01 9.68 -1.94
C ASN A 45 0.77 9.91 -3.43
N GLY A 46 -0.50 10.05 -3.80
CA GLY A 46 -0.91 10.40 -5.15
C GLY A 46 -0.48 11.82 -5.50
N ARG A 47 -0.06 12.06 -6.75
CA ARG A 47 0.28 13.41 -7.21
C ARG A 47 -1.00 14.17 -7.57
N ALA A 48 -1.25 15.28 -6.88
CA ALA A 48 -2.42 16.16 -7.09
C ALA A 48 -2.57 16.72 -8.52
N GLU A 49 -1.49 16.72 -9.29
CA GLU A 49 -1.47 17.16 -10.70
C GLU A 49 -2.12 16.15 -11.66
N SER A 50 -2.44 14.94 -11.18
CA SER A 50 -3.08 13.88 -11.97
C SER A 50 -4.50 13.61 -11.47
N LEU A 51 -5.46 13.61 -12.41
CA LEU A 51 -6.81 13.12 -12.15
C LEU A 51 -6.76 11.65 -11.69
N PHE A 52 -7.59 11.33 -10.69
CA PHE A 52 -7.71 9.99 -10.13
C PHE A 52 -6.45 9.43 -9.46
N SER A 53 -5.46 10.26 -9.12
CA SER A 53 -4.27 9.84 -8.38
C SER A 53 -4.59 9.27 -7.00
N HIS A 54 -5.63 9.78 -6.33
CA HIS A 54 -6.15 9.18 -5.09
C HIS A 54 -6.64 7.73 -5.28
N LEU A 55 -7.29 7.42 -6.41
CA LEU A 55 -7.72 6.05 -6.72
C LEU A 55 -6.50 5.17 -6.97
N TRP A 56 -5.49 5.70 -7.65
CA TRP A 56 -4.24 4.97 -7.87
C TRP A 56 -3.51 4.66 -6.56
N ALA A 57 -3.35 5.66 -5.70
CA ALA A 57 -2.80 5.50 -4.36
C ALA A 57 -3.56 4.43 -3.56
N LYS A 58 -4.90 4.45 -3.61
CA LYS A 58 -5.73 3.45 -2.94
C LYS A 58 -5.53 2.04 -3.50
N THR A 59 -5.50 1.89 -4.82
CA THR A 59 -5.26 0.59 -5.47
C THR A 59 -3.90 0.02 -5.10
N LEU A 60 -2.87 0.87 -5.01
CA LEU A 60 -1.51 0.47 -4.62
C LEU A 60 -1.44 -0.05 -3.18
N VAL A 61 -2.00 0.69 -2.21
CA VAL A 61 -1.92 0.28 -0.80
C VAL A 61 -2.69 -1.01 -0.55
N THR A 62 -3.86 -1.18 -1.18
CA THR A 62 -4.65 -2.41 -1.08
C THR A 62 -3.96 -3.59 -1.75
N GLY A 63 -3.35 -3.39 -2.92
CA GLY A 63 -2.58 -4.45 -3.59
C GLY A 63 -1.35 -4.89 -2.79
N LEU A 64 -0.67 -3.95 -2.14
CA LEU A 64 0.46 -4.27 -1.27
C LEU A 64 0.05 -5.05 -0.04
N VAL A 65 -1.02 -4.65 0.63
CA VAL A 65 -1.51 -5.37 1.81
C VAL A 65 -1.94 -6.80 1.44
N ALA A 66 -2.65 -6.97 0.33
CA ALA A 66 -3.15 -8.26 -0.13
C ALA A 66 -2.04 -9.21 -0.62
N THR A 67 -1.19 -8.74 -1.52
CA THR A 67 -0.25 -9.59 -2.27
C THR A 67 1.16 -8.98 -2.28
N ALA A 68 1.68 -8.60 -1.11
CA ALA A 68 2.98 -7.94 -1.01
C ALA A 68 4.10 -8.73 -1.70
N PRO A 69 4.95 -8.08 -2.49
CA PRO A 69 5.97 -8.76 -3.29
C PRO A 69 7.30 -8.98 -2.55
N PHE A 70 7.32 -8.86 -1.22
CA PHE A 70 8.54 -8.82 -0.41
C PHE A 70 9.44 -10.07 -0.53
N GLN A 71 8.86 -11.21 -0.91
CA GLN A 71 9.60 -12.48 -0.99
C GLN A 71 10.21 -12.76 -2.37
N PHE A 72 9.82 -12.00 -3.41
CA PHE A 72 10.19 -12.30 -4.79
C PHE A 72 10.64 -11.06 -5.59
N LEU A 73 10.81 -9.90 -4.94
CA LEU A 73 11.40 -8.71 -5.55
C LEU A 73 12.92 -8.87 -5.66
N GLU A 74 13.39 -9.47 -6.75
CA GLU A 74 14.81 -9.56 -7.07
C GLU A 74 15.22 -8.54 -8.15
N SER A 75 14.25 -8.05 -8.92
CA SER A 75 14.46 -7.17 -10.06
C SER A 75 13.34 -6.12 -10.23
N GLU A 76 13.59 -5.14 -11.09
CA GLU A 76 12.57 -4.17 -11.52
C GLU A 76 11.42 -4.86 -12.29
N GLN A 77 11.70 -5.95 -13.01
CA GLN A 77 10.71 -6.69 -13.77
C GLN A 77 9.67 -7.35 -12.85
N ASP A 78 10.10 -7.92 -11.71
CA ASP A 78 9.20 -8.51 -10.71
C ASP A 78 8.24 -7.46 -10.14
N LEU A 79 8.73 -6.22 -9.96
CA LEU A 79 7.90 -5.10 -9.54
C LEU A 79 6.85 -4.73 -10.59
N VAL A 80 7.24 -4.71 -11.87
CA VAL A 80 6.33 -4.43 -12.99
C VAL A 80 5.23 -5.49 -13.07
N GLU A 81 5.60 -6.76 -12.97
CA GLU A 81 4.66 -7.88 -12.99
C GLU A 81 3.71 -7.84 -11.80
N TRP A 82 4.23 -7.52 -10.62
CA TRP A 82 3.41 -7.31 -9.43
C TRP A 82 2.43 -6.13 -9.58
N LEU A 83 2.83 -5.04 -10.25
CA LEU A 83 2.01 -3.85 -10.46
C LEU A 83 0.90 -4.04 -11.52
N GLU A 84 1.07 -4.94 -12.48
CA GLU A 84 0.14 -5.12 -13.61
C GLU A 84 -1.33 -5.34 -13.19
N PRO A 85 -1.66 -6.20 -12.21
CA PRO A 85 -3.03 -6.38 -11.75
C PRO A 85 -3.63 -5.10 -11.14
N MET A 86 -2.81 -4.32 -10.43
CA MET A 86 -3.23 -3.04 -9.84
C MET A 86 -3.49 -2.00 -10.93
N GLN A 87 -2.61 -1.89 -11.93
CA GLN A 87 -2.83 -0.99 -13.08
C GLN A 87 -4.14 -1.32 -13.80
N THR A 88 -4.39 -2.63 -14.01
CA THR A 88 -5.63 -3.12 -14.60
C THR A 88 -6.85 -2.80 -13.74
N ALA A 89 -6.75 -2.99 -12.43
CA ALA A 89 -7.82 -2.69 -11.49
C ALA A 89 -8.14 -1.18 -11.46
N TRP A 90 -7.12 -0.32 -11.38
CA TRP A 90 -7.27 1.12 -11.42
C TRP A 90 -7.99 1.59 -12.69
N ARG A 91 -7.59 1.07 -13.85
CA ARG A 91 -8.22 1.42 -15.13
C ARG A 91 -9.70 1.01 -15.18
N LYS A 92 -10.11 -0.05 -14.49
CA LYS A 92 -11.50 -0.51 -14.43
C LYS A 92 -12.37 0.29 -13.45
N ILE A 93 -11.77 0.93 -12.44
CA ILE A 93 -12.51 1.72 -11.45
C ILE A 93 -13.07 3.00 -12.09
N ILE A 94 -12.41 3.52 -13.11
CA ILE A 94 -12.76 4.80 -13.71
C ILE A 94 -13.76 4.59 -14.86
N GLU A 95 -14.93 5.24 -14.75
CA GLU A 95 -15.96 5.24 -15.79
C GLU A 95 -15.56 6.21 -16.93
N TRP A 96 -14.60 5.79 -17.75
CA TRP A 96 -14.03 6.62 -18.81
C TRP A 96 -15.07 7.14 -19.81
N GLU A 97 -16.08 6.33 -20.14
CA GLU A 97 -17.13 6.68 -21.11
C GLU A 97 -18.07 7.80 -20.62
N GLN A 98 -18.20 7.96 -19.31
CA GLN A 98 -19.05 9.00 -18.70
C GLN A 98 -18.25 10.23 -18.26
N SER A 99 -16.93 10.19 -18.44
CA SER A 99 -16.04 11.25 -18.00
C SER A 99 -16.02 12.42 -19.00
N PRO A 100 -16.01 13.69 -18.53
CA PRO A 100 -15.85 14.84 -19.41
C PRO A 100 -14.59 14.69 -20.28
N GLN A 101 -14.61 15.25 -21.49
CA GLN A 101 -13.52 15.11 -22.47
C GLN A 101 -12.13 15.49 -21.92
N ILE A 102 -12.05 16.43 -20.98
CA ILE A 102 -10.83 16.81 -20.25
C ILE A 102 -10.29 15.66 -19.38
N ALA A 103 -11.18 14.92 -18.71
CA ALA A 103 -10.81 13.75 -17.92
C ALA A 103 -10.36 12.58 -18.79
N SER A 104 -10.90 12.44 -20.02
CA SER A 104 -10.39 11.48 -21.01
C SER A 104 -8.97 11.82 -21.47
N ASN A 105 -8.65 13.10 -21.68
CA ASN A 105 -7.29 13.50 -22.09
C ASN A 105 -6.27 13.32 -20.96
N GLN A 106 -6.66 13.53 -19.70
CA GLN A 106 -5.78 13.25 -18.57
C GLN A 106 -5.69 11.76 -18.22
N ALA A 107 -6.69 10.95 -18.59
CA ALA A 107 -6.63 9.50 -18.53
C ALA A 107 -5.42 8.94 -19.27
N GLU A 108 -5.17 9.47 -20.46
CA GLU A 108 -4.07 9.06 -21.34
C GLU A 108 -2.70 9.42 -20.77
N ILE A 109 -2.63 10.48 -19.96
CA ILE A 109 -1.42 10.89 -19.22
C ILE A 109 -1.19 9.96 -18.02
N GLY A 110 -2.25 9.31 -17.52
CA GLY A 110 -2.20 8.35 -16.43
C GLY A 110 -2.12 9.01 -15.05
N ALA A 111 -1.83 8.18 -14.05
CA ALA A 111 -1.69 8.60 -12.67
C ALA A 111 -0.34 8.23 -12.06
N PHE A 112 0.18 9.14 -11.25
CA PHE A 112 1.43 8.97 -10.54
C PHE A 112 1.18 8.95 -9.04
N SER A 113 1.84 8.02 -8.36
CA SER A 113 1.86 7.93 -6.91
C SER A 113 3.21 7.37 -6.47
N SER A 114 3.71 7.84 -5.34
CA SER A 114 4.76 7.12 -4.60
C SER A 114 4.11 6.13 -3.65
N LEU A 115 4.74 4.97 -3.43
CA LEU A 115 4.29 3.94 -2.50
C LEU A 115 5.43 3.60 -1.54
N LEU A 116 5.12 3.52 -0.25
CA LEU A 116 5.98 2.94 0.77
C LEU A 116 5.24 1.75 1.38
N GLY A 117 5.90 0.59 1.32
CA GLY A 117 5.44 -0.65 1.93
C GLY A 117 6.39 -1.13 3.01
N MET A 118 5.86 -1.75 4.04
CA MET A 118 6.63 -2.34 5.12
C MET A 118 5.98 -3.64 5.59
N GLN A 119 6.80 -4.64 5.89
CA GLN A 119 6.39 -5.83 6.62
C GLN A 119 7.27 -6.00 7.85
N VAL A 120 6.63 -6.24 8.99
CA VAL A 120 7.34 -6.61 10.21
C VAL A 120 7.45 -8.13 10.24
N LEU A 121 8.68 -8.63 10.32
CA LEU A 121 8.96 -10.06 10.43
C LEU A 121 9.15 -10.42 11.89
N ALA A 122 8.66 -11.59 12.28
CA ALA A 122 9.01 -12.17 13.57
C ALA A 122 10.52 -12.38 13.63
N PRO A 123 11.16 -12.21 14.80
CA PRO A 123 12.58 -12.52 14.94
C PRO A 123 12.81 -14.00 14.58
N GLU A 124 13.83 -14.26 13.75
CA GLU A 124 14.33 -15.60 13.49
C GLU A 124 14.67 -16.28 14.83
N PRO A 125 14.25 -17.53 15.08
CA PRO A 125 14.67 -18.24 16.27
C PRO A 125 16.20 -18.32 16.30
N VAL A 126 16.82 -17.74 17.32
CA VAL A 126 18.27 -17.89 17.52
C VAL A 126 18.54 -19.36 17.79
N SER A 127 19.14 -20.05 16.81
CA SER A 127 19.64 -21.41 17.00
C SER A 127 20.82 -21.34 17.96
N LEU A 128 20.58 -21.66 19.23
CA LEU A 128 21.63 -21.89 20.22
C LEU A 128 22.34 -23.18 19.84
N LEU A 129 23.31 -23.11 18.91
CA LEU A 129 24.29 -24.18 18.79
C LEU A 129 25.03 -24.27 20.12
N PRO A 130 25.17 -25.47 20.73
CA PRO A 130 26.01 -25.63 21.89
C PRO A 130 27.44 -25.26 21.49
N GLU A 131 28.04 -24.30 22.20
CA GLU A 131 29.47 -24.05 22.12
C GLU A 131 30.19 -25.36 22.49
N THR A 132 30.90 -25.93 21.53
CA THR A 132 31.78 -27.09 21.71
C THR A 132 33.14 -26.66 22.23
#